data_AF-A0A7K1UU70-F1
#
_entry.id   AF-A0A7K1UU70-F1
#
_cell.length_a   1.000
_cell.length_b   1.000
_cell.length_c   1.000
_cell.angle_alpha   90.00
_cell.angle_beta   90.00
_cell.angle_gamma   90.00
#
_symmetry.space_group_name_H-M   'P 1'
#
loop_
_entity.id
_entity.type
_entity.pdbx_description
1 polymer ?
#
loop_
_entity_poly.entity_id
_entity_poly.type
_entity_poly.pdbx_seq_one_letter_code
_entity_poly.pdbx_strand_id
1 'polypeptide(L)' 'MTKKSKALSRADQIERRLLGVPCDVWWSRQDAAYIAFSPQFPGLLTADPWSSLGAINRLEDEIRRVLQTEPVAA' A
#
# COMPACT_ATOMS: atom_id res chain seq x y z
N MET A 1 -9.12 0.57 37.47
CA MET A 1 -8.17 0.06 36.46
C MET A 1 -8.25 0.94 35.22
N THR A 2 -7.35 1.92 35.11
CA THR A 2 -7.28 2.84 33.96
C THR A 2 -6.63 2.10 32.78
N LYS A 3 -7.44 1.75 31.76
CA LYS A 3 -6.92 1.29 30.46
C LYS A 3 -6.13 2.45 29.85
N LYS A 4 -4.81 2.47 30.04
CA LYS A 4 -3.91 3.31 29.24
C LYS A 4 -3.97 2.79 27.81
N SER A 5 -4.81 3.40 26.98
CA SER A 5 -4.77 3.23 25.53
C SER A 5 -3.37 3.62 25.09
N LYS A 6 -2.51 2.63 24.80
CA LYS A 6 -1.18 2.88 24.26
C LYS A 6 -1.41 3.46 22.87
N ALA A 7 -1.18 4.77 22.71
CA ALA A 7 -1.26 5.41 21.40
C ALA A 7 -0.36 4.60 20.46
N LEU A 8 -0.94 4.10 19.36
CA LEU A 8 -0.20 3.33 18.37
C LEU A 8 0.88 4.22 17.78
N SER A 9 2.07 3.65 17.55
CA SER A 9 3.11 4.39 16.85
C SER A 9 2.62 4.74 15.44
N ARG A 10 3.19 5.79 14.83
CA ARG A 10 2.85 6.15 13.46
C ARG A 10 3.10 5.00 12.48
N ALA A 11 4.15 4.21 12.71
CA ALA A 11 4.42 3.00 11.93
C ALA A 11 3.28 1.98 12.05
N ASP A 12 2.80 1.69 13.26
CA ASP A 12 1.69 0.74 13.47
C ASP A 12 0.39 1.22 12.80
N GLN A 13 0.15 2.53 12.79
CA GLN A 13 -1.02 3.13 12.12
C GLN A 13 -0.93 2.97 10.61
N ILE A 14 0.25 3.16 10.02
CA ILE A 14 0.49 2.97 8.59
C ILE A 14 0.28 1.50 8.19
N GLU A 15 0.88 0.56 8.93
CA GLU A 15 0.72 -0.87 8.65
C GLU A 15 -0.75 -1.31 8.77
N ARG A 16 -1.49 -0.81 9.77
CA ARG A 16 -2.92 -1.09 9.89
C ARG A 16 -3.74 -0.53 8.74
N ARG A 17 -3.39 0.66 8.25
CA ARG A 17 -4.06 1.26 7.09
C ARG A 17 -3.78 0.45 5.83
N LEU A 18 -2.53 0.04 5.61
CA LEU A 18 -2.12 -0.81 4.48
C LEU A 18 -2.93 -2.11 4.40
N LEU A 19 -3.16 -2.79 5.53
CA LEU A 19 -3.98 -4.01 5.57
C LEU A 19 -5.43 -3.81 5.08
N GLY A 20 -5.93 -2.57 5.10
CA GLY A 20 -7.28 -2.22 4.62
C GLY A 20 -7.33 -1.69 3.20
N VAL A 21 -6.19 -1.61 2.50
CA VAL A 21 -6.13 -1.10 1.13
C VAL A 21 -6.44 -2.23 0.15
N PRO A 22 -7.53 -2.14 -0.63
CA PRO A 22 -7.80 -3.11 -1.68
C PRO A 22 -6.75 -2.95 -2.79
N CYS A 23 -6.17 -4.07 -3.19
CA CYS A 23 -5.18 -4.15 -4.26
C CYS A 23 -5.66 -5.13 -5.33
N ASP A 24 -5.75 -4.64 -6.56
CA ASP A 24 -6.03 -5.46 -7.74
C ASP A 24 -4.72 -5.74 -8.47
N VAL A 25 -4.59 -6.94 -9.04
CA VAL A 25 -3.44 -7.33 -9.86
C VAL A 25 -3.90 -8.09 -11.09
N TRP A 26 -3.35 -7.75 -12.26
CA TRP A 26 -3.63 -8.45 -13.51
C TRP A 26 -2.40 -8.53 -14.40
N TRP A 27 -2.38 -9.49 -15.32
CA TRP A 27 -1.35 -9.57 -16.34
C TRP A 27 -1.66 -8.62 -17.50
N SER A 28 -0.73 -7.71 -17.82
CA SER A 28 -0.79 -6.88 -19.02
C SER A 28 0.02 -7.53 -20.15
N ARG A 29 -0.66 -7.83 -21.26
CA ARG A 29 0.01 -8.30 -22.48
C ARG A 29 0.86 -7.21 -23.15
N GLN A 30 0.46 -5.95 -23.02
CA GLN A 30 1.15 -4.82 -23.61
C GLN A 30 2.50 -4.57 -22.92
N ASP A 31 2.50 -4.65 -21.59
CA ASP A 31 3.70 -4.42 -20.77
C ASP A 31 4.52 -5.69 -20.52
N ALA A 32 3.98 -6.85 -20.91
CA ALA A 32 4.52 -8.18 -20.59
C ALA A 32 4.85 -8.31 -19.08
N ALA A 33 3.94 -7.82 -18.23
CA ALA A 33 4.13 -7.75 -16.79
C ALA A 33 2.82 -7.83 -16.01
N TYR A 34 2.92 -8.23 -14.74
CA TYR A 34 1.84 -8.07 -13.77
C TYR A 34 1.77 -6.61 -13.34
N ILE A 35 0.58 -6.03 -13.43
CA ILE A 35 0.28 -4.66 -13.02
C ILE A 35 -0.53 -4.72 -11.73
N ALA A 36 -0.06 -4.04 -10.68
CA ALA A 36 -0.79 -3.88 -9.44
C ALA A 36 -1.28 -2.44 -9.30
N PHE A 37 -2.50 -2.29 -8.78
CA PHE A 37 -3.20 -1.02 -8.62
C PHE A 37 -4.09 -1.01 -7.38
N SER A 38 -4.30 0.17 -6.80
CA SER A 38 -5.31 0.37 -5.76
C SER A 38 -6.21 1.57 -6.08
N PRO A 39 -7.55 1.42 -6.07
CA PRO A 39 -8.48 2.52 -6.26
C PRO A 39 -8.35 3.65 -5.21
N GLN A 40 -7.82 3.34 -4.02
CA GLN A 40 -7.60 4.33 -2.97
C GLN A 40 -6.36 5.20 -3.24
N PHE A 41 -5.45 4.73 -4.08
CA PHE A 41 -4.22 5.42 -4.47
C PHE A 41 -4.12 5.45 -6.01
N PRO A 42 -5.03 6.16 -6.70
CA PRO A 42 -5.18 6.05 -8.16
C PRO A 42 -3.96 6.56 -8.95
N GLY A 43 -3.08 7.33 -8.30
CA GLY A 43 -1.81 7.77 -8.88
C GLY A 43 -0.67 6.75 -8.79
N LEU A 44 -0.88 5.61 -8.11
CA LEU A 44 0.11 4.56 -7.95
C LEU A 44 -0.25 3.36 -8.83
N LEU A 45 0.69 3.01 -9.71
CA LEU A 45 0.63 1.84 -10.55
C LEU A 45 2.02 1.25 -10.61
N THR A 46 2.14 -0.04 -10.28
CA THR A 46 3.42 -0.75 -10.28
C THR A 46 3.35 -1.95 -11.21
N ALA A 47 4.49 -2.28 -11.80
CA ALA A 47 4.62 -3.40 -12.70
C ALA A 47 5.73 -4.34 -12.22
N ASP A 48 5.54 -5.65 -12.39
CA ASP A 48 6.59 -6.65 -12.26
C ASP A 48 6.46 -7.74 -13.35
N PRO A 49 7.50 -7.96 -14.17
CA PRO A 49 7.46 -8.95 -15.25
C PRO A 49 7.38 -10.41 -14.79
N TRP A 50 7.76 -10.69 -13.54
CA TRP A 50 8.03 -12.05 -13.08
C TRP A 50 6.98 -12.57 -12.11
N SER A 51 6.34 -11.71 -11.33
CA SER A 51 5.43 -12.12 -10.25
C SER A 51 4.35 -11.10 -9.94
N SER A 52 3.11 -11.59 -9.80
CA SER A 52 2.00 -10.81 -9.27
C SER A 52 2.27 -10.32 -7.84
N LEU A 53 2.90 -11.15 -7.00
CA LEU A 53 3.31 -10.76 -5.66
C LEU A 53 4.40 -9.68 -5.68
N GLY A 54 5.32 -9.74 -6.66
CA GLY A 54 6.32 -8.70 -6.88
C GLY A 54 5.70 -7.34 -7.19
N ALA A 55 4.67 -7.32 -8.05
CA ALA A 55 3.92 -6.10 -8.36
C ALA A 55 3.19 -5.56 -7.11
N ILE A 56 2.52 -6.42 -6.35
CA ILE A 56 1.80 -6.04 -5.12
C ILE A 56 2.77 -5.47 -4.07
N ASN A 57 3.88 -6.15 -3.78
CA ASN A 57 4.85 -5.68 -2.78
C ASN A 57 5.39 -4.29 -3.13
N ARG A 58 5.67 -4.03 -4.42
CA ARG A 58 6.08 -2.70 -4.89
C ARG A 58 4.98 -1.66 -4.69
N LEU A 59 3.72 -2.03 -4.94
CA LEU A 59 2.59 -1.12 -4.72
C LEU A 59 2.46 -0.78 -3.23
N GLU A 60 2.54 -1.77 -2.35
CA GLU A 60 2.50 -1.56 -0.90
C GLU A 60 3.64 -0.66 -0.41
N ASP A 61 4.85 -0.81 -0.94
CA ASP A 61 5.99 0.05 -0.64
C ASP A 61 5.74 1.52 -1.04
N GLU A 62 5.18 1.75 -2.22
CA GLU A 62 4.83 3.11 -2.67
C GLU A 62 3.69 3.71 -1.84
N ILE A 63 2.66 2.92 -1.52
CA ILE A 63 1.59 3.37 -0.61
C ILE A 63 2.19 3.71 0.76
N ARG A 64 3.08 2.88 1.30
CA ARG A 64 3.76 3.14 2.58
C ARG A 64 4.50 4.48 2.55
N ARG A 65 5.20 4.80 1.45
CA ARG A 65 5.89 6.08 1.26
C ARG A 65 4.92 7.27 1.24
N VAL A 66 3.79 7.15 0.54
CA VAL A 66 2.74 8.17 0.54
C VAL A 66 2.20 8.39 1.96
N LEU A 67 1.85 7.32 2.67
CA LEU A 67 1.33 7.40 4.03
C LEU A 67 2.33 7.99 5.05
N GLN A 68 3.63 7.78 4.83
CA GLN A 68 4.67 8.39 5.65
C GLN A 68 4.77 9.90 5.45
N THR A 69 4.47 10.41 4.25
CA THR A 69 4.55 11.83 3.90
C THR A 69 3.26 12.61 4.14
N GLU A 70 2.11 11.94 4.27
CA GLU A 70 0.84 12.58 4.63
C GLU A 70 0.95 13.27 6.02
N PRO A 71 0.62 14.57 6.15
CA PRO A 71 0.62 15.23 7.46
C PRO A 71 -0.38 14.54 8.39
N VAL A 72 0.00 14.31 9.64
CA VAL A 72 -0.96 13.89 10.68
C VAL A 72 -1.98 15.01 10.79
N ALA A 73 -3.23 14.76 10.39
CA ALA A 73 -4.31 15.70 10.63
C ALA A 73 -4.36 15.97 12.15
N ALA A 74 -4.19 17.25 12.51
CA ALA A 74 -4.15 17.73 13.90
C ALA A 74 -5.48 17.52 14.63
#